data_AF-A0A2V5ZKJ0-F1
#
_entry.id   AF-A0A2V5ZKJ0-F1
#
_cell.length_a   1.000
_cell.length_b   1.000
_cell.length_c   1.000
_cell.angle_alpha   90.00
_cell.angle_beta   90.00
_cell.angle_gamma   90.00
#
_symmetry.space_group_name_H-M   'P 1'
#
loop_
_entity.id
_entity.type
_entity.pdbx_description
1 polymer ?
#
loop_
_entity_poly.entity_id
_entity_poly.type
_entity_poly.pdbx_seq_one_letter_code
_entity_poly.pdbx_strand_id
1 'polypeptide(L)'
;MSTTRAVWLFVAALTAIRLSLLAATNLSFDEAHYWMWSERLAPAYFSKGPGIAFAIRASTAVFGANEFGVRFFSPVLAAGTSLLLFYFASRLFGATAGLWAVIALNATPIFNIGAVVMTIDALSIFFWIAAMFTFWLAVE
;
A
#
# COMPACT_ATOMS: atom_id res chain seq x y z
N MET A 1 16.51 -13.76 16.75
CA MET A 1 15.16 -13.27 16.40
C MET A 1 14.69 -14.07 15.19
N SER A 2 13.46 -14.61 15.16
CA SER A 2 12.98 -15.31 13.96
C SER A 2 12.89 -14.35 12.76
N THR A 3 13.24 -14.81 11.55
CA THR A 3 13.18 -14.02 10.31
C THR A 3 11.84 -13.30 10.14
N THR A 4 10.74 -13.99 10.46
CA THR A 4 9.39 -13.43 10.43
C THR A 4 9.26 -12.22 11.35
N ARG A 5 9.74 -12.32 12.60
CA ARG A 5 9.68 -11.20 13.56
C ARG A 5 10.50 -10.01 13.07
N ALA A 6 11.66 -10.26 12.43
CA ALA A 6 12.49 -9.20 11.86
C ALA A 6 11.77 -8.47 10.71
N VAL A 7 11.12 -9.21 9.81
CA VAL A 7 10.34 -8.61 8.72
C VAL A 7 9.17 -7.78 9.25
N TRP A 8 8.42 -8.29 10.22
CA TRP A 8 7.33 -7.54 10.84
C TRP A 8 7.81 -6.24 11.49
N LEU A 9 8.90 -6.28 12.27
CA LEU A 9 9.47 -5.09 12.89
C LEU A 9 9.97 -4.09 11.85
N PHE A 10 10.64 -4.57 10.79
CA PHE A 10 11.12 -3.74 9.70
C PHE A 10 9.97 -3.04 8.97
N VAL A 11 8.94 -3.79 8.57
CA VAL A 11 7.76 -3.23 7.90
C VAL A 11 7.02 -2.26 8.82
N ALA A 12 6.81 -2.60 10.09
CA ALA A 12 6.15 -1.72 11.06
C ALA A 12 6.92 -0.40 11.26
N ALA A 13 8.25 -0.47 11.39
CA ALA A 13 9.08 0.72 11.51
C ALA A 13 9.00 1.61 10.26
N LEU A 14 9.10 1.02 9.06
CA LEU A 14 8.95 1.77 7.80
C LEU A 14 7.56 2.38 7.65
N THR A 15 6.50 1.65 8.00
CA THR A 15 5.13 2.16 7.96
C THR A 15 4.96 3.33 8.93
N ALA A 16 5.50 3.25 10.15
CA ALA A 16 5.46 4.35 11.11
C ALA A 16 6.18 5.60 10.58
N ILE A 17 7.36 5.43 9.96
CA ILE A 17 8.09 6.53 9.31
C ILE A 17 7.25 7.12 8.17
N ARG A 18 6.68 6.30 7.29
CA ARG A 18 5.86 6.78 6.16
C ARG A 18 4.61 7.53 6.63
N LEU A 19 3.95 7.03 7.67
CA LEU A 19 2.78 7.66 8.27
C LEU A 19 3.09 9.06 8.83
N SER A 20 4.27 9.25 9.44
CA SER A 20 4.65 10.57 9.98
C SER A 20 4.94 11.61 8.89
N LEU A 21 5.22 11.17 7.66
CA LEU A 21 5.52 12.05 6.52
C LEU A 21 4.27 12.51 5.75
N LEU A 22 3.10 11.88 5.96
CA LEU A 22 1.94 12.08 5.06
C LEU A 22 1.41 13.52 5.04
N ALA A 23 1.53 14.24 6.16
CA ALA A 23 1.06 15.61 6.29
C ALA A 23 2.14 16.67 5.93
N ALA A 24 3.35 16.24 5.57
CA ALA A 24 4.48 17.16 5.39
C ALA A 24 4.43 17.96 4.08
N THR A 25 3.65 17.52 3.10
CA THR A 25 3.55 18.15 1.78
C THR A 25 2.11 18.30 1.33
N ASN A 26 1.82 19.31 0.51
CA ASN A 26 0.53 19.44 -0.15
C ASN A 26 0.26 18.24 -1.09
N LEU A 27 -1.02 18.06 -1.43
CA LEU A 27 -1.43 17.04 -2.40
C LEU A 27 -0.87 17.34 -3.80
N SER A 28 -0.46 16.28 -4.48
CA SER A 28 -0.21 16.32 -5.91
C SER A 28 -1.52 16.46 -6.69
N PHE A 29 -1.42 16.79 -7.97
CA PHE A 29 -2.58 16.93 -8.86
C PHE A 29 -3.44 15.65 -8.88
N ASP A 30 -2.81 14.48 -9.02
CA ASP A 30 -3.52 13.20 -9.07
C ASP A 30 -4.26 12.91 -7.76
N GLU A 31 -3.61 13.16 -6.61
CA GLU A 31 -4.23 12.96 -5.29
C GLU A 31 -5.44 13.88 -5.09
N ALA A 32 -5.32 15.15 -5.47
CA ALA A 32 -6.42 16.10 -5.40
C ALA A 32 -7.58 15.68 -6.32
N HIS A 33 -7.26 15.19 -7.52
CA HIS A 33 -8.25 14.67 -8.45
C HIS A 33 -9.01 13.46 -7.88
N TYR A 34 -8.29 12.51 -7.28
CA TYR A 34 -8.90 11.33 -6.65
C TYR A 34 -9.66 11.66 -5.36
N TRP A 35 -9.23 12.68 -4.61
CA TRP A 35 -10.00 13.20 -3.48
C TRP A 35 -11.32 13.79 -3.95
N MET A 36 -11.35 14.60 -5.00
CA MET A 36 -12.60 15.11 -5.58
C MET A 36 -13.55 13.97 -5.98
N TRP A 37 -13.05 12.85 -6.49
CA TRP A 37 -13.87 11.66 -6.75
C TRP A 37 -14.44 11.03 -5.48
N SER A 38 -13.64 10.97 -4.40
CA SER A 38 -14.11 10.49 -3.10
C SER A 38 -15.24 11.35 -2.53
N GLU A 39 -15.32 12.63 -2.93
CA GLU A 39 -16.41 13.51 -2.54
C GLU A 39 -17.77 13.06 -3.07
N ARG A 40 -17.77 12.43 -4.25
CA ARG A 40 -18.96 11.93 -4.95
C ARG A 40 -18.73 10.47 -5.37
N LEU A 41 -18.93 9.57 -4.42
CA LEU A 41 -18.73 8.14 -4.65
C LEU A 41 -19.62 7.63 -5.79
N ALA A 42 -19.00 6.98 -6.76
CA ALA A 42 -19.65 6.39 -7.92
C ALA A 42 -19.05 4.99 -8.21
N PRO A 43 -19.79 4.08 -8.85
CA PRO A 43 -19.28 2.75 -9.22
C PRO A 43 -18.11 2.78 -10.22
N ALA A 44 -17.99 3.84 -11.02
CA ALA A 44 -16.88 4.06 -11.94
C ALA A 44 -16.67 5.56 -12.18
N TYR A 45 -15.43 5.94 -12.50
CA TYR A 45 -15.04 7.29 -12.88
C TYR A 45 -14.50 7.28 -14.32
N PHE A 46 -14.35 8.47 -14.91
CA PHE A 46 -14.00 8.62 -16.32
C PHE A 46 -12.83 7.73 -16.79
N SER A 47 -11.80 7.56 -15.97
CA SER A 47 -10.59 6.83 -16.35
C SER A 47 -10.20 5.67 -15.44
N LYS A 48 -10.94 5.40 -14.36
CA LYS A 48 -10.57 4.44 -13.30
C LYS A 48 -11.80 3.83 -12.62
N GLY A 49 -11.59 2.66 -12.01
CA GLY A 49 -12.58 2.02 -11.13
C GLY A 49 -12.77 2.75 -9.79
N PRO A 50 -13.68 2.26 -8.94
CA PRO A 50 -14.12 2.97 -7.75
C PRO A 50 -13.09 2.95 -6.60
N GLY A 51 -12.20 1.94 -6.57
CA GLY A 51 -11.41 1.61 -5.38
C GLY A 51 -10.67 2.77 -4.73
N ILE A 52 -10.05 3.65 -5.53
CA ILE A 52 -9.28 4.80 -5.02
C ILE A 52 -10.16 5.81 -4.29
N ALA A 53 -11.33 6.13 -4.84
CA ALA A 53 -12.25 7.10 -4.25
C ALA A 53 -12.86 6.57 -2.95
N PHE A 54 -13.21 5.28 -2.92
CA PHE A 54 -13.72 4.64 -1.70
C PHE A 54 -12.66 4.56 -0.61
N ALA A 55 -11.41 4.21 -0.95
CA ALA A 55 -10.31 4.19 0.00
C ALA A 55 -10.08 5.58 0.62
N ILE A 56 -9.96 6.63 -0.21
CA ILE A 56 -9.79 8.01 0.27
C ILE A 56 -10.98 8.46 1.10
N ARG A 57 -12.22 8.15 0.71
CA ARG A 57 -13.41 8.49 1.51
C ARG A 57 -13.38 7.84 2.87
N ALA A 58 -13.02 6.55 2.94
CA ALA A 58 -12.98 5.80 4.19
C ALA A 58 -11.95 6.39 5.16
N SER A 59 -10.75 6.74 4.69
CA SER A 59 -9.72 7.33 5.56
C SER A 59 -10.01 8.78 5.93
N THR A 60 -10.51 9.60 5.00
CA THR A 60 -10.88 11.00 5.30
C THR A 60 -12.08 11.12 6.24
N ALA A 61 -12.98 10.13 6.28
CA ALA A 61 -14.05 10.06 7.26
C ALA A 61 -13.54 9.84 8.71
N VAL A 62 -12.36 9.24 8.88
CA VAL A 62 -11.77 8.92 10.19
C VAL A 62 -10.75 9.99 10.61
N PHE A 63 -9.86 10.40 9.71
CA PHE A 63 -8.74 11.30 10.01
C PHE A 63 -8.98 12.75 9.57
N GLY A 64 -10.14 13.03 8.97
CA GLY A 64 -10.49 14.33 8.42
C GLY A 64 -10.07 14.51 6.96
N ALA A 65 -10.63 15.56 6.35
CA ALA A 65 -10.42 15.91 4.95
C ALA A 65 -9.14 16.76 4.80
N ASN A 66 -7.99 16.10 4.96
CA ASN A 66 -6.64 16.68 4.90
C ASN A 66 -5.67 15.69 4.21
N GLU A 67 -4.42 16.11 4.01
CA GLU A 67 -3.36 15.36 3.34
C GLU A 67 -3.13 13.99 3.99
N PHE A 68 -3.11 13.93 5.32
CA PHE A 68 -2.95 12.69 6.06
C PHE A 68 -4.13 11.74 5.80
N GLY A 69 -5.35 12.25 5.88
CA GLY A 69 -6.57 11.50 5.62
C GLY A 69 -6.61 10.95 4.19
N VAL A 70 -6.20 11.72 3.19
CA VAL A 70 -6.13 11.25 1.80
C VAL A 70 -5.08 10.15 1.63
N ARG A 71 -3.93 10.28 2.28
CA ARG A 71 -2.78 9.38 2.08
C ARG A 71 -2.73 8.16 2.99
N PHE A 72 -3.55 8.11 4.04
CA PHE A 72 -3.45 7.12 5.11
C PHE A 72 -3.32 5.67 4.61
N PHE A 73 -4.10 5.28 3.60
CA PHE A 73 -4.06 3.91 3.09
C PHE A 73 -2.81 3.58 2.27
N SER A 74 -2.08 4.56 1.74
CA SER A 74 -0.90 4.32 0.90
C SER A 74 0.22 3.56 1.67
N PRO A 75 0.70 4.02 2.84
CA PRO A 75 1.65 3.24 3.66
C PRO A 75 1.11 1.90 4.15
N VAL A 76 -0.20 1.82 4.43
CA VAL A 76 -0.85 0.60 4.94
C VAL A 76 -0.89 -0.48 3.85
N LEU A 77 -1.26 -0.12 2.63
CA LEU A 77 -1.24 -1.02 1.47
C LEU A 77 0.19 -1.43 1.13
N ALA A 78 1.16 -0.52 1.19
CA ALA A 78 2.57 -0.87 1.00
C ALA A 78 3.10 -1.86 2.06
N ALA A 79 2.64 -1.74 3.31
CA ALA A 79 2.93 -2.70 4.38
C ALA A 79 2.33 -4.07 4.06
N GLY A 80 1.04 -4.09 3.68
CA GLY A 80 0.33 -5.30 3.26
C GLY A 80 1.03 -5.99 2.08
N THR A 81 1.41 -5.24 1.05
CA THR A 81 2.17 -5.74 -0.10
C THR A 81 3.50 -6.36 0.33
N SER A 82 4.24 -5.70 1.21
CA SER A 82 5.53 -6.21 1.72
C SER A 82 5.35 -7.54 2.49
N LEU A 83 4.31 -7.65 3.31
CA LEU A 83 4.03 -8.86 4.07
C LEU A 83 3.52 -9.99 3.18
N LEU A 84 2.64 -9.70 2.23
CA LEU A 84 2.18 -10.70 1.24
C LEU A 84 3.35 -11.21 0.42
N LEU A 85 4.26 -10.32 -0.02
CA LEU A 85 5.47 -10.71 -0.73
C LEU A 85 6.37 -11.60 0.13
N PHE A 86 6.54 -11.26 1.42
CA PHE A 86 7.32 -12.08 2.34
C PHE A 86 6.78 -13.50 2.42
N TYR A 87 5.48 -13.68 2.68
CA TYR A 87 4.88 -15.01 2.82
C TYR A 87 4.89 -15.77 1.51
N PHE A 88 4.59 -15.11 0.40
CA PHE A 88 4.59 -15.73 -0.92
C PHE A 88 5.98 -16.25 -1.31
N ALA A 89 7.00 -15.39 -1.24
CA ALA A 89 8.38 -15.78 -1.55
C ALA A 89 8.95 -16.78 -0.53
N SER A 90 8.56 -16.67 0.75
CA SER A 90 8.98 -17.64 1.78
C SER A 90 8.43 -19.04 1.51
N ARG A 91 7.23 -19.13 0.92
CA ARG A 91 6.60 -20.40 0.59
C ARG A 91 7.22 -21.05 -0.64
N LEU A 92 7.63 -20.25 -1.62
CA LEU A 92 8.30 -20.73 -2.83
C LEU A 92 9.77 -21.12 -2.61
N PHE A 93 10.51 -20.32 -1.84
CA PHE A 93 11.99 -20.39 -1.81
C PHE A 93 12.58 -20.34 -0.39
N GLY A 94 11.75 -20.42 0.65
CA GLY A 94 12.16 -20.38 2.04
C GLY A 94 12.30 -18.97 2.62
N ALA A 95 12.35 -18.89 3.95
CA ALA A 95 12.24 -17.63 4.70
C ALA A 95 13.32 -16.58 4.36
N THR A 96 14.54 -17.02 4.01
CA THR A 96 15.64 -16.11 3.63
C THR A 96 15.35 -15.39 2.32
N ALA A 97 14.79 -16.09 1.32
CA ALA A 97 14.37 -15.48 0.06
C ALA A 97 13.22 -14.49 0.29
N GLY A 98 12.26 -14.84 1.16
CA GLY A 98 11.20 -13.92 1.58
C GLY A 98 11.73 -12.63 2.19
N LEU A 99 12.70 -12.72 3.11
CA LEU A 99 13.34 -11.55 3.71
C LEU A 99 13.98 -10.65 2.65
N TRP A 100 14.79 -11.22 1.75
CA TRP A 100 15.44 -10.45 0.69
C TRP A 100 14.47 -9.84 -0.30
N ALA A 101 13.35 -10.51 -0.60
CA ALA A 101 12.29 -9.95 -1.45
C ALA A 101 11.68 -8.67 -0.83
N VAL A 102 11.41 -8.67 0.48
CA VAL A 102 10.92 -7.46 1.18
C VAL A 102 11.94 -6.34 1.18
N ILE A 103 13.22 -6.67 1.43
CA ILE A 103 14.30 -5.69 1.39
C ILE A 103 14.43 -5.08 -0.01
N ALA A 104 14.45 -5.90 -1.05
CA ALA A 104 14.57 -5.44 -2.44
C ALA A 104 13.38 -4.55 -2.84
N LEU A 105 12.15 -4.94 -2.48
CA LEU A 105 10.96 -4.12 -2.73
C LEU A 105 11.07 -2.75 -2.04
N ASN A 106 11.42 -2.73 -0.75
CA ASN A 106 11.50 -1.48 0.01
C ASN A 106 12.78 -0.67 -0.27
N ALA A 107 13.79 -1.24 -0.93
CA ALA A 107 14.92 -0.50 -1.47
C ALA A 107 14.59 0.19 -2.81
N THR A 108 13.48 -0.19 -3.46
CA THR A 108 13.08 0.39 -4.74
C THR A 108 12.55 1.81 -4.56
N PRO A 109 13.16 2.86 -5.16
CA PRO A 109 12.77 4.24 -4.92
C PRO A 109 11.30 4.54 -5.29
N ILE A 110 10.84 4.04 -6.44
CA ILE A 110 9.47 4.29 -6.91
C ILE A 110 8.42 3.69 -5.98
N PHE A 111 8.71 2.53 -5.35
CA PHE A 111 7.82 1.92 -4.37
C PHE A 111 7.69 2.78 -3.11
N ASN A 112 8.77 3.44 -2.68
CA ASN A 112 8.74 4.32 -1.52
C ASN A 112 7.92 5.59 -1.78
N ILE A 113 8.01 6.17 -2.98
CA ILE A 113 7.17 7.31 -3.38
C ILE A 113 5.70 6.88 -3.40
N GLY A 114 5.39 5.74 -4.04
CA GLY A 114 4.04 5.18 -4.08
C GLY A 114 3.48 4.75 -2.72
N ALA A 115 4.34 4.62 -1.69
CA ALA A 115 3.96 4.29 -0.32
C ALA A 115 3.71 5.52 0.57
N VAL A 116 3.87 6.74 0.05
CA VAL A 116 3.54 8.00 0.74
C VAL A 116 2.60 8.92 -0.05
N VAL A 117 2.37 8.60 -1.34
CA VAL A 117 1.41 9.26 -2.22
C VAL A 117 0.22 8.33 -2.45
N MET A 118 -1.00 8.86 -2.49
CA MET A 118 -2.20 8.05 -2.75
C MET A 118 -2.67 8.16 -4.20
N THR A 119 -2.16 7.24 -5.04
CA THR A 119 -2.68 7.00 -6.39
C THR A 119 -3.39 5.64 -6.47
N ILE A 120 -3.92 5.32 -7.64
CA ILE A 120 -4.51 4.01 -7.93
C ILE A 120 -3.51 2.84 -7.82
N ASP A 121 -2.20 3.12 -7.91
CA ASP A 121 -1.15 2.09 -7.99
C ASP A 121 -0.99 1.33 -6.68
N ALA A 122 -1.13 2.01 -5.54
CA ALA A 122 -1.04 1.37 -4.21
C ALA A 122 -2.06 0.24 -4.04
N LEU A 123 -3.30 0.48 -4.48
CA LEU A 123 -4.37 -0.52 -4.49
C LEU A 123 -4.07 -1.61 -5.53
N SER A 124 -3.69 -1.22 -6.74
CA SER A 124 -3.39 -2.15 -7.84
C SER A 124 -2.32 -3.17 -7.43
N ILE A 125 -1.15 -2.71 -6.97
CA ILE A 125 -0.03 -3.58 -6.60
C ILE A 125 -0.41 -4.50 -5.44
N PHE A 126 -1.11 -3.98 -4.43
CA PHE A 126 -1.58 -4.78 -3.30
C PHE A 126 -2.51 -5.92 -3.75
N PHE A 127 -3.53 -5.62 -4.55
CA PHE A 127 -4.47 -6.64 -5.01
C PHE A 127 -3.84 -7.60 -6.02
N TRP A 128 -2.89 -7.16 -6.83
CA TRP A 128 -2.12 -8.04 -7.72
C TRP A 128 -1.32 -9.08 -6.94
N ILE A 129 -0.58 -8.67 -5.92
CA ILE A 129 0.19 -9.65 -5.13
C ILE A 129 -0.71 -10.55 -4.29
N ALA A 130 -1.82 -10.02 -3.77
CA ALA A 130 -2.83 -10.84 -3.09
C ALA A 130 -3.42 -11.89 -4.04
N ALA A 131 -3.76 -11.50 -5.28
CA ALA A 131 -4.27 -12.42 -6.29
C ALA A 131 -3.23 -13.49 -6.66
N MET A 132 -1.97 -13.11 -6.89
CA MET A 132 -0.89 -14.07 -7.17
C MET A 132 -0.68 -15.05 -6.02
N PHE A 133 -0.66 -14.56 -4.78
CA PHE A 133 -0.42 -15.41 -3.62
C PHE A 133 -1.60 -16.36 -3.36
N THR A 134 -2.84 -15.86 -3.44
CA THR A 134 -4.04 -16.69 -3.26
C THR A 134 -4.20 -17.70 -4.39
N PHE A 135 -3.87 -17.33 -5.64
CA PHE A 135 -3.81 -18.27 -6.76
C PHE A 135 -2.79 -19.38 -6.50
N TRP A 136 -1.58 -19.03 -6.04
CA TRP A 136 -0.57 -20.02 -5.66
C TRP A 136 -1.08 -20.99 -4.58
N LEU A 137 -1.70 -20.47 -3.52
CA LEU A 137 -2.29 -21.28 -2.46
C LEU A 137 -3.40 -22.21 -2.94
N ALA A 138 -4.07 -21.89 -4.04
CA ALA A 138 -5.13 -22.72 -4.61
C ALA A 138 -4.60 -23.86 -5.50
N VAL A 139 -3.38 -23.74 -6.03
CA VAL A 139 -2.78 -24.73 -6.95
C VAL A 139 -1.72 -25.62 -6.28
N GLU A 140 -1.30 -25.28 -5.06
CA GLU A 140 -0.42 -26.09 -4.21
C GLU A 140 -1.17 -27.19 -3.47
#